data_AF-A0A2K1IAU6-F1
#
_entry.id   AF-A0A2K1IAU6-F1
#
_cell.length_a   1.000
_cell.length_b   1.000
_cell.length_c   1.000
_cell.angle_alpha   90.00
_cell.angle_beta   90.00
_cell.angle_gamma   90.00
#
_symmetry.space_group_name_H-M   'P 1'
#
loop_
_entity.id
_entity.type
_entity.pdbx_description
1 polymer ?
#
loop_
_entity_poly.entity_id
_entity_poly.type
_entity_poly.pdbx_seq_one_letter_code
_entity_poly.pdbx_strand_id
1 'polypeptide(L)' 'MSRCLKLILLPNELGNLTFFIIFKMVYSSLTSLPNRLNNLTSLTTLNILRCLGFTSLLNKFGNLISLNTFNMFGC' A
#
# COMPACT_ATOMS: atom_id res chain seq x y z
N MET A 1 16.21 5.17 6.71
CA MET A 1 14.96 5.76 6.19
C MET A 1 15.27 6.53 4.90
N SER A 2 15.11 5.93 3.73
CA SER A 2 15.15 6.67 2.46
C SER A 2 13.78 7.30 2.19
N ARG A 3 13.76 8.55 1.76
CA ARG A 3 12.54 9.19 1.24
C ARG A 3 12.37 8.76 -0.21
N CYS A 4 11.30 8.04 -0.54
CA CYS A 4 11.01 7.61 -1.92
C CYS A 4 10.16 8.68 -2.64
N LEU A 5 10.73 9.87 -2.80
CA LEU A 5 10.04 11.03 -3.39
C LEU A 5 9.70 10.86 -4.88
N LYS A 6 10.27 9.86 -5.55
CA LYS A 6 10.01 9.55 -6.97
C LYS A 6 9.06 8.38 -7.19
N LEU A 7 8.68 7.67 -6.13
CA LEU A 7 7.81 6.50 -6.26
C LEU A 7 6.36 6.97 -6.38
N ILE A 8 5.86 7.06 -7.61
CA ILE A 8 4.49 7.52 -7.93
C ILE A 8 3.51 6.35 -7.94
N LEU A 9 3.97 5.16 -8.36
CA LEU A 9 3.19 3.92 -8.44
C LEU A 9 4.02 2.73 -7.94
N LEU A 10 3.35 1.71 -7.38
CA LEU A 10 3.98 0.43 -7.07
C LEU A 10 3.81 -0.55 -8.24
N PRO A 11 4.77 -1.47 -8.42
CA PRO A 11 4.67 -2.54 -9.42
C PRO A 11 3.45 -3.44 -9.16
N ASN A 12 2.84 -3.95 -10.23
CA ASN A 12 1.72 -4.90 -10.13
C ASN A 12 2.17 -6.28 -9.63
N GLU A 13 3.45 -6.59 -9.81
CA GLU A 13 4.13 -7.81 -9.37
C GLU A 13 4.12 -7.94 -7.84
N LEU A 14 3.89 -6.84 -7.12
CA LEU A 14 3.73 -6.85 -5.66
C LEU A 14 2.59 -7.79 -5.24
N GLY A 15 1.54 -7.92 -6.05
CA GLY A 15 0.43 -8.85 -5.81
C GLY A 15 0.82 -10.33 -5.86
N ASN A 16 2.01 -10.68 -6.35
CA ASN A 16 2.47 -12.07 -6.38
C ASN A 16 3.12 -12.51 -5.05
N LEU A 17 3.24 -11.61 -4.08
CA LEU A 17 3.84 -11.89 -2.78
C LEU A 17 2.81 -12.57 -1.87
N THR A 18 2.76 -13.90 -1.92
CA THR A 18 1.77 -14.72 -1.19
C THR A 18 1.95 -14.75 0.33
N PHE A 19 3.11 -14.33 0.85
CA PHE A 19 3.44 -14.36 2.29
C PHE A 19 3.79 -12.99 2.87
N PHE A 20 3.16 -11.92 2.41
CA PHE A 20 3.42 -10.58 2.94
C PHE A 20 2.50 -10.25 4.12
N ILE A 21 3.05 -10.16 5.34
CA ILE A 21 2.26 -9.91 6.56
C ILE A 21 2.13 -8.40 6.84
N ILE A 22 3.18 -7.62 6.57
CA ILE A 22 3.24 -6.18 6.89
C ILE A 22 3.75 -5.39 5.68
N PHE A 23 2.98 -4.41 5.22
CA PHE A 23 3.36 -3.46 4.18
C PHE A 23 3.39 -2.04 4.74
N LYS A 24 4.53 -1.35 4.65
CA LYS A 24 4.71 0.00 5.19
C LYS A 24 5.32 0.91 4.15
N MET A 25 4.64 2.02 3.87
CA MET A 25 5.12 3.11 3.04
C MET A 25 5.23 4.38 3.86
N VAL A 26 6.38 5.05 3.75
CA VAL A 26 6.65 6.30 4.46
C VAL A 26 7.33 7.28 3.50
N TYR A 27 6.87 8.54 3.46
CA TYR A 27 7.50 9.60 2.65
C TYR A 27 7.59 9.27 1.15
N SER A 28 6.46 8.93 0.52
CA SER A 28 6.39 8.69 -0.92
C SER A 28 5.50 9.71 -1.63
N SER A 29 5.76 9.93 -2.92
CA SER A 29 4.87 10.69 -3.80
C SER A 29 3.81 9.77 -4.45
N LEU A 30 3.49 8.65 -3.79
CA LEU A 30 2.61 7.64 -4.32
C LEU A 30 1.21 8.22 -4.47
N THR A 31 0.63 8.11 -5.65
CA THR A 31 -0.72 8.64 -5.92
C THR A 31 -1.81 7.61 -5.76
N SER A 32 -1.48 6.33 -5.98
CA SER A 32 -2.43 5.23 -5.87
C SER A 32 -1.74 3.88 -5.61
N LEU A 33 -2.53 2.93 -5.11
CA LEU A 33 -2.14 1.53 -4.97
C LEU A 33 -2.39 0.76 -6.28
N PRO A 34 -1.56 -0.26 -6.64
CA PRO A 34 -1.76 -1.09 -7.81
C PRO A 34 -3.03 -1.94 -7.69
N ASN A 35 -3.63 -2.28 -8.84
CA ASN A 35 -4.87 -3.08 -8.88
C ASN A 35 -4.66 -4.50 -8.33
N ARG A 36 -3.44 -5.05 -8.47
CA ARG A 36 -3.09 -6.39 -8.02
C ARG A 36 -2.77 -6.53 -6.54
N LEU A 37 -2.91 -5.46 -5.74
CA LEU A 37 -2.85 -5.56 -4.28
C LEU A 37 -3.90 -6.49 -3.69
N ASN A 38 -5.00 -6.67 -4.42
CA ASN A 38 -6.05 -7.64 -4.11
C ASN A 38 -5.56 -9.10 -3.94
N ASN A 39 -4.40 -9.45 -4.48
CA ASN A 39 -3.82 -10.78 -4.36
C ASN A 39 -3.01 -10.97 -3.06
N LEU A 40 -2.78 -9.90 -2.28
CA LEU A 40 -2.13 -9.98 -0.98
C LEU A 40 -3.11 -10.45 0.10
N THR A 41 -3.63 -11.67 -0.05
CA THR A 41 -4.61 -12.25 0.87
C THR A 41 -4.06 -12.37 2.30
N SER A 42 -2.76 -12.60 2.44
CA SER A 42 -2.06 -12.75 3.73
C SER A 42 -1.70 -11.42 4.42
N LEU A 43 -2.00 -10.26 3.81
CA LEU A 43 -1.61 -8.97 4.37
C LEU A 43 -2.43 -8.63 5.60
N THR A 44 -1.77 -8.54 6.75
CA THR A 44 -2.43 -8.22 8.03
C THR A 44 -2.30 -6.77 8.44
N THR A 45 -1.21 -6.11 8.03
CA THR A 45 -0.92 -4.72 8.40
C THR A 45 -0.52 -3.89 7.18
N LEU A 46 -1.18 -2.77 6.99
CA LEU A 46 -0.88 -1.77 5.97
C LEU A 46 -0.71 -0.39 6.61
N ASN A 47 0.47 0.19 6.46
CA ASN A 47 0.79 1.52 6.96
C ASN A 47 1.15 2.45 5.79
N ILE A 48 0.41 3.54 5.60
CA ILE A 48 0.69 4.58 4.59
C ILE A 48 0.90 5.90 5.34
N LEU A 49 2.15 6.34 5.46
CA LEU A 49 2.52 7.47 6.30
C LEU A 49 3.22 8.55 5.47
N ARG A 50 2.79 9.80 5.58
CA ARG A 50 3.45 10.96 4.95
C ARG A 50 3.54 10.83 3.43
N CYS A 51 2.48 10.33 2.79
CA CYS A 51 2.37 10.16 1.35
C CYS A 51 1.47 11.23 0.73
N LEU A 52 2.01 12.46 0.58
CA LEU A 52 1.27 13.68 0.22
C LEU A 52 0.54 13.65 -1.13
N GLY A 53 0.91 12.72 -2.02
CA GLY A 53 0.31 12.58 -3.34
C GLY A 53 -0.87 11.61 -3.38
N PHE A 54 -1.18 10.92 -2.28
CA PHE A 54 -2.05 9.75 -2.28
C PHE A 54 -3.53 10.17 -2.32
N THR A 55 -4.10 10.21 -3.53
CA THR A 55 -5.46 10.73 -3.78
C THR A 55 -6.52 9.65 -3.96
N SER A 56 -6.12 8.40 -4.22
CA SER A 56 -7.06 7.30 -4.50
C SER A 56 -6.89 6.14 -3.52
N LEU A 57 -7.75 6.12 -2.50
CA LEU A 57 -7.96 5.00 -1.59
C LEU A 57 -9.10 4.07 -2.07
N LEU A 58 -9.91 4.52 -3.03
CA LEU A 58 -11.20 3.91 -3.33
C LEU A 58 -11.08 2.73 -4.32
N ASN A 59 -11.71 1.62 -3.94
CA ASN A 59 -12.01 0.41 -4.70
C ASN A 59 -10.95 -0.72 -4.74
N LYS A 60 -9.79 -0.57 -4.09
CA LYS A 60 -8.70 -1.58 -4.20
C LYS A 60 -8.45 -2.43 -2.95
N PHE A 61 -9.16 -2.17 -1.86
CA PHE A 61 -9.03 -2.90 -0.59
C PHE A 61 -9.94 -4.12 -0.46
N GLY A 62 -10.95 -4.27 -1.33
CA GLY A 62 -12.04 -5.24 -1.16
C GLY A 62 -11.60 -6.71 -1.04
N ASN A 63 -10.38 -7.04 -1.44
CA ASN A 63 -9.86 -8.42 -1.43
C ASN A 63 -8.74 -8.65 -0.39
N LEU A 64 -8.40 -7.66 0.43
CA LEU A 64 -7.44 -7.83 1.53
C LEU A 64 -8.14 -8.47 2.74
N ILE A 65 -8.54 -9.73 2.60
CA ILE A 65 -9.38 -10.45 3.56
C ILE A 65 -8.74 -10.62 4.94
N SER A 66 -7.40 -10.66 5.03
CA SER A 66 -6.69 -10.82 6.31
C SER A 66 -6.23 -9.49 6.92
N LEU A 67 -6.58 -8.35 6.32
CA LEU A 67 -6.12 -7.06 6.81
C LEU A 67 -6.80 -6.71 8.13
N ASN A 68 -6.01 -6.70 9.19
CA ASN A 68 -6.47 -6.38 10.54
C ASN A 68 -6.08 -4.96 10.95
N THR A 69 -5.02 -4.40 10.37
CA THR A 69 -4.51 -3.09 10.73
C THR A 69 -4.26 -2.24 9.50
N PHE A 70 -4.95 -1.11 9.41
CA PHE A 70 -4.75 -0.10 8.38
C PHE A 70 -4.49 1.25 9.05
N ASN A 71 -3.29 1.80 8.89
CA ASN A 71 -2.95 3.13 9.39
C ASN A 71 -2.61 4.08 8.25
N MET A 72 -3.20 5.27 8.28
CA MET A 72 -2.91 6.35 7.36
C MET A 72 -2.66 7.64 8.15
N PHE A 73 -1.51 8.30 7.93
CA PHE A 73 -1.16 9.52 8.68
C PHE A 73 -0.33 10.48 7.86
N GLY A 74 -0.72 11.76 7.82
CA GLY A 74 0.05 12.83 7.15
C GLY A 74 0.17 12.67 5.63
N CYS A 75 -0.71 11.88 5.02
CA CYS A 75 -0.85 11.70 3.58
C CYS A 75 -1.81 12.72 3.00
#